data_AF-A0A803MJB1-F1
#
_entry.id   AF-A0A803MJB1-F1
#
_cell.length_a   1.000
_cell.length_b   1.000
_cell.length_c   1.000
_cell.angle_alpha   90.00
_cell.angle_beta   90.00
_cell.angle_gamma   90.00
#
_symmetry.space_group_name_H-M   'P 1'
#
loop_
_entity.id
_entity.type
_entity.pdbx_description
1 polymer ?
#
loop_
_entity_poly.entity_id
_entity_poly.type
_entity_poly.pdbx_seq_one_letter_code
_entity_poly.pdbx_strand_id
1 'polypeptide(L)'
;MEEVQQMVDEVIQAIISGVKEVINLGGTKVVIPGNFAIGCMPIYLSAFETNDPNMYDELQCLKGLNGFATYQNVRLQEAIKDLQTQYPIVAIVYADYFNALKGLLQNVASNGFAKGEVQKTCCGIGDNKYNFNMTRMCGNNGVPVCHDPSKLVSWDGVHMTQHAYRVMAKGLFKQIVQGISNQV
;
A
#
# COMPACT_ATOMS: atom_id res chain seq x y z
N MET A 1 20.13 -8.20 -6.45
CA MET A 1 19.87 -6.88 -5.83
C MET A 1 19.96 -5.77 -6.84
N GLU A 2 21.01 -5.74 -7.67
CA GLU A 2 21.21 -4.71 -8.72
C GLU A 2 20.06 -4.70 -9.75
N GLU A 3 19.64 -5.86 -10.27
CA GLU A 3 18.48 -5.96 -11.19
C GLU A 3 17.17 -5.41 -10.57
N VAL A 4 16.93 -5.71 -9.29
CA VAL A 4 15.74 -5.24 -8.56
C VAL A 4 15.80 -3.73 -8.32
N GLN A 5 17.00 -3.16 -8.12
CA GLN A 5 17.20 -1.71 -7.99
C GLN A 5 16.99 -0.99 -9.33
N GLN A 6 17.49 -1.57 -10.43
CA GLN A 6 17.26 -1.03 -11.77
C GLN A 6 15.77 -0.97 -12.10
N MET A 7 15.01 -2.03 -11.77
CA MET A 7 13.55 -2.03 -11.95
C MET A 7 12.86 -0.93 -11.13
N VAL A 8 13.35 -0.62 -9.92
CA VAL A 8 12.79 0.48 -9.12
C VAL A 8 12.99 1.82 -9.81
N ASP A 9 14.19 2.08 -10.34
CA ASP A 9 14.47 3.33 -11.04
C ASP A 9 13.61 3.45 -12.32
N GLU A 10 13.44 2.37 -13.09
CA GLU A 10 12.57 2.35 -14.29
C GLU A 10 11.11 2.67 -13.93
N VAL A 11 10.57 2.06 -12.87
CA VAL A 11 9.21 2.33 -12.40
C VAL A 11 9.06 3.77 -11.95
N ILE A 12 10.05 4.33 -11.22
CA ILE A 12 10.01 5.73 -10.79
C ILE A 12 10.05 6.66 -12.00
N GLN A 13 10.90 6.40 -12.99
CA GLN A 13 10.94 7.22 -14.22
C GLN A 13 9.61 7.18 -14.97
N ALA A 14 8.95 6.03 -15.03
CA ALA A 14 7.62 5.92 -15.63
C ALA A 14 6.58 6.76 -14.86
N ILE A 15 6.57 6.70 -13.53
CA ILE A 15 5.69 7.51 -12.68
C ILE A 15 5.94 9.01 -12.93
N ILE A 16 7.19 9.45 -12.88
CA ILE A 16 7.55 10.87 -13.07
C ILE A 16 7.20 11.34 -14.48
N SER A 17 7.39 10.49 -15.50
CA SER A 17 7.00 10.81 -16.88
C SER A 17 5.49 11.03 -17.01
N GLY A 18 4.68 10.15 -16.43
CA GLY A 18 3.22 10.31 -16.40
C GLY A 18 2.79 11.58 -15.65
N VAL A 19 3.45 11.92 -14.55
CA VAL A 19 3.17 13.17 -13.83
C VAL A 19 3.51 14.39 -14.69
N LYS A 20 4.67 14.40 -15.37
CA LYS A 20 5.03 15.48 -16.30
C LYS A 20 4.00 15.66 -17.41
N GLU A 21 3.46 14.56 -17.93
CA GLU A 21 2.38 14.60 -18.93
C GLU A 21 1.10 15.24 -18.36
N VAL A 22 0.66 14.84 -17.16
CA VAL A 22 -0.49 15.47 -16.49
C VAL A 22 -0.28 16.97 -16.29
N ILE A 23 0.92 17.39 -15.92
CA ILE A 23 1.26 18.82 -15.77
C ILE A 23 1.21 19.54 -17.11
N ASN A 24 1.79 18.96 -18.16
CA ASN A 24 1.78 19.52 -19.52
C ASN A 24 0.35 19.67 -20.08
N LEU A 25 -0.58 18.82 -19.65
CA LEU A 25 -2.02 18.90 -19.96
C LEU A 25 -2.78 19.94 -19.10
N GLY A 26 -2.08 20.67 -18.21
CA GLY A 26 -2.67 21.74 -17.38
C GLY A 26 -3.00 21.31 -15.95
N GLY A 27 -2.59 20.12 -15.51
CA GLY A 27 -2.73 19.68 -14.12
C GLY A 27 -1.92 20.56 -13.17
N THR A 28 -2.58 21.20 -12.21
CA THR A 28 -1.94 22.11 -11.23
C THR A 28 -1.82 21.52 -9.82
N LYS A 29 -2.47 20.38 -9.57
CA LYS A 29 -2.45 19.66 -8.29
C LYS A 29 -2.34 18.17 -8.58
N VAL A 30 -1.20 17.56 -8.26
CA VAL A 30 -0.94 16.15 -8.51
C VAL A 30 -0.59 15.45 -7.20
N VAL A 31 -1.26 14.34 -6.93
CA VAL A 31 -0.96 13.48 -5.77
C VAL A 31 -0.32 12.21 -6.28
N ILE A 32 0.85 11.87 -5.75
CA ILE A 32 1.62 10.69 -6.13
C ILE A 32 1.66 9.74 -4.95
N PRO A 33 0.92 8.62 -4.99
CA PRO A 33 0.93 7.65 -3.90
C PRO A 33 2.24 6.86 -3.88
N GLY A 34 2.76 6.62 -2.68
CA GLY A 34 3.78 5.62 -2.46
C GLY A 34 3.23 4.20 -2.51
N ASN A 35 4.12 3.24 -2.37
CA ASN A 35 3.78 1.84 -2.21
C ASN A 35 3.29 1.56 -0.78
N PHE A 36 2.43 0.55 -0.64
CA PHE A 36 1.94 0.09 0.65
C PHE A 36 3.03 -0.66 1.44
N ALA A 37 2.76 -0.94 2.72
CA ALA A 37 3.53 -1.93 3.48
C ALA A 37 3.24 -3.35 2.98
N ILE A 38 3.78 -3.69 1.82
CA ILE A 38 3.47 -4.93 1.08
C ILE A 38 3.81 -6.20 1.87
N GLY A 39 4.78 -6.15 2.78
CA GLY A 39 5.11 -7.28 3.66
C GLY A 39 3.96 -7.70 4.58
N CYS A 40 2.92 -6.87 4.70
CA CYS A 40 1.70 -7.16 5.45
C CYS A 40 0.58 -7.77 4.59
N MET A 41 0.75 -7.92 3.27
CA MET A 41 -0.30 -8.43 2.39
C MET A 41 -0.37 -9.96 2.45
N PRO A 42 -1.59 -10.56 2.55
CA PRO A 42 -1.77 -12.00 2.62
C PRO A 42 -1.11 -12.78 1.48
N ILE A 43 -1.06 -12.23 0.26
CA ILE A 43 -0.40 -12.86 -0.89
C ILE A 43 1.07 -13.16 -0.61
N TYR A 44 1.80 -12.19 -0.08
CA TYR A 44 3.23 -12.32 0.21
C TYR A 44 3.48 -13.06 1.50
N LEU A 45 2.65 -12.82 2.50
CA LEU A 45 2.67 -13.53 3.76
C LEU A 45 2.46 -15.04 3.59
N SER A 46 1.62 -15.46 2.63
CA SER A 46 1.42 -16.87 2.27
C SER A 46 2.55 -17.41 1.40
N ALA A 47 3.04 -16.62 0.43
CA ALA A 47 4.09 -17.08 -0.50
C ALA A 47 5.47 -17.24 0.16
N PHE A 48 5.76 -16.42 1.16
CA PHE A 48 7.04 -16.38 1.86
C PHE A 48 6.90 -16.74 3.35
N GLU A 49 5.90 -17.56 3.67
CA GLU A 49 5.70 -18.05 5.04
C GLU A 49 6.93 -18.85 5.51
N THR A 50 7.38 -18.53 6.71
CA THR A 50 8.52 -19.17 7.38
C THR A 50 8.32 -19.19 8.89
N ASN A 51 8.98 -20.15 9.54
CA ASN A 51 9.01 -20.31 11.00
C ASN A 51 10.09 -19.44 11.68
N ASP A 52 10.94 -18.73 10.93
CA ASP A 52 11.93 -17.83 11.51
C ASP A 52 11.27 -16.53 12.00
N PRO A 53 11.15 -16.29 13.32
CA PRO A 53 10.52 -15.08 13.84
C PRO A 53 11.31 -13.81 13.46
N ASN A 54 12.60 -13.93 13.15
CA ASN A 54 13.43 -12.81 12.74
C ASN A 54 13.07 -12.27 11.35
N MET A 55 12.21 -12.93 10.59
CA MET A 55 11.76 -12.45 9.29
C MET A 55 10.57 -11.48 9.40
N TYR A 56 9.91 -11.43 10.55
CA TYR A 56 8.71 -10.62 10.77
C TYR A 56 8.98 -9.42 11.68
N ASP A 57 8.15 -8.39 11.56
CA ASP A 57 8.10 -7.26 12.51
C ASP A 57 7.03 -7.48 13.60
N GLU A 58 6.84 -6.49 14.46
CA GLU A 58 5.85 -6.49 15.54
C GLU A 58 4.40 -6.64 15.07
N LEU A 59 4.10 -6.28 13.81
CA LEU A 59 2.79 -6.45 13.17
C LEU A 59 2.67 -7.78 12.43
N GLN A 60 3.67 -8.66 12.57
CA GLN A 60 3.78 -9.92 11.85
C GLN A 60 3.83 -9.73 10.33
N CYS A 61 4.42 -8.63 9.87
CA CYS A 61 4.69 -8.36 8.46
C CYS A 61 6.12 -8.75 8.09
N LEU A 62 6.35 -9.18 6.84
CA LEU A 62 7.66 -9.55 6.33
C LEU A 62 8.59 -8.32 6.21
N LYS A 63 9.66 -8.29 7.01
CA LYS A 63 10.60 -7.16 7.07
C LYS A 63 11.30 -6.90 5.74
N GLY A 64 11.71 -7.94 5.02
CA GLY A 64 12.41 -7.81 3.73
C GLY A 64 11.56 -7.08 2.68
N LEU A 65 10.28 -7.44 2.58
CA LEU A 65 9.35 -6.83 1.63
C LEU A 65 8.95 -5.41 2.04
N ASN A 66 8.74 -5.15 3.33
CA ASN A 66 8.53 -3.80 3.83
C ASN A 66 9.79 -2.91 3.64
N GLY A 67 10.99 -3.49 3.77
CA GLY A 67 12.25 -2.83 3.47
C GLY A 67 12.36 -2.45 1.98
N PHE A 68 11.95 -3.35 1.08
CA PHE A 68 11.90 -3.06 -0.35
C PHE A 68 10.91 -1.95 -0.70
N ALA A 69 9.68 -1.99 -0.16
CA ALA A 69 8.71 -0.91 -0.37
C ALA A 69 9.20 0.43 0.21
N THR A 70 9.88 0.41 1.36
CA THR A 70 10.49 1.61 1.94
C THR A 70 11.58 2.18 1.02
N TYR A 71 12.45 1.33 0.48
CA TYR A 71 13.48 1.74 -0.47
C TYR A 71 12.86 2.43 -1.70
N GLN A 72 11.86 1.81 -2.34
CA GLN A 72 11.16 2.43 -3.47
C GLN A 72 10.51 3.77 -3.08
N ASN A 73 9.87 3.84 -1.90
CA ASN A 73 9.20 5.06 -1.43
C ASN A 73 10.17 6.20 -1.13
N VAL A 74 11.37 5.91 -0.63
CA VAL A 74 12.44 6.91 -0.44
C VAL A 74 12.87 7.49 -1.79
N ARG A 75 13.17 6.61 -2.75
CA ARG A 75 13.59 7.01 -4.10
C ARG A 75 12.50 7.82 -4.83
N LEU A 76 11.24 7.43 -4.66
CA LEU A 76 10.10 8.17 -5.22
C LEU A 76 9.98 9.57 -4.60
N GLN A 77 10.13 9.71 -3.28
CA GLN A 77 10.08 11.01 -2.61
C GLN A 77 11.22 11.94 -3.05
N GLU A 78 12.43 11.41 -3.27
CA GLU A 78 13.55 12.16 -3.85
C GLU A 78 13.19 12.69 -5.24
N ALA A 79 12.67 11.82 -6.13
CA ALA A 79 12.25 12.22 -7.47
C ALA A 79 11.09 13.25 -7.46
N ILE A 80 10.17 13.14 -6.49
CA ILE A 80 9.10 14.13 -6.29
C ILE A 80 9.68 15.50 -5.91
N LYS A 81 10.70 15.53 -5.04
CA LYS A 81 11.37 16.78 -4.64
C LYS A 81 12.06 17.46 -5.82
N ASP A 82 12.70 16.68 -6.68
CA ASP A 82 13.31 17.19 -7.91
C ASP A 82 12.25 17.74 -8.87
N LEU A 83 11.08 17.09 -8.93
CA LEU A 83 9.97 17.52 -9.76
C LEU A 83 9.33 18.82 -9.23
N GLN A 84 9.15 18.95 -7.91
CA GLN A 84 8.71 20.19 -7.27
C GLN A 84 9.62 21.38 -7.59
N THR A 85 10.94 21.13 -7.69
CA THR A 85 11.91 22.15 -8.09
C THR A 85 11.76 22.56 -9.56
N GLN A 86 11.42 21.61 -10.44
CA GLN A 86 11.17 21.87 -11.87
C GLN A 86 9.85 22.59 -12.13
N TYR A 87 8.83 22.36 -11.29
CA TYR A 87 7.48 22.90 -11.46
C TYR A 87 7.02 23.68 -10.21
N PRO A 88 7.62 24.83 -9.89
CA PRO A 88 7.39 25.55 -8.63
C PRO A 88 5.97 26.11 -8.46
N ILE A 89 5.18 26.17 -9.54
CA ILE A 89 3.78 26.66 -9.53
C ILE A 89 2.74 25.52 -9.51
N VAL A 90 3.19 24.26 -9.47
CA VAL A 90 2.32 23.08 -9.42
C VAL A 90 2.42 22.47 -8.03
N ALA A 91 1.29 22.23 -7.38
CA ALA A 91 1.28 21.49 -6.12
C ALA A 91 1.46 20.00 -6.42
N ILE A 92 2.59 19.43 -6.00
CA ILE A 92 2.92 18.01 -6.17
C ILE A 92 3.09 17.42 -4.78
N VAL A 93 2.24 16.45 -4.42
CA VAL A 93 2.16 15.94 -3.03
C VAL A 93 2.31 14.43 -3.00
N TYR A 94 3.19 13.94 -2.14
CA TYR A 94 3.32 12.52 -1.84
C TYR A 94 2.19 12.06 -0.91
N ALA A 95 1.54 10.95 -1.25
CA ALA A 95 0.57 10.28 -0.39
C ALA A 95 1.19 9.04 0.26
N ASP A 96 1.34 9.05 1.58
CA ASP A 96 2.07 8.02 2.32
C ASP A 96 1.23 6.77 2.60
N TYR A 97 1.05 5.96 1.56
CA TYR A 97 0.28 4.72 1.61
C TYR A 97 0.89 3.69 2.57
N PHE A 98 2.21 3.68 2.72
CA PHE A 98 2.93 2.77 3.60
C PHE A 98 2.51 3.00 5.06
N ASN A 99 2.65 4.23 5.55
CA ASN A 99 2.30 4.54 6.94
C ASN A 99 0.79 4.58 7.16
N ALA A 100 -0.01 4.91 6.14
CA ALA A 100 -1.46 4.79 6.24
C ALA A 100 -1.91 3.34 6.49
N LEU A 101 -1.31 2.36 5.82
CA LEU A 101 -1.62 0.95 6.04
C LEU A 101 -1.08 0.46 7.39
N LYS A 102 0.19 0.77 7.73
CA LYS A 102 0.77 0.40 9.03
C LYS A 102 -0.03 0.97 10.20
N GLY A 103 -0.40 2.24 10.12
CA GLY A 103 -1.19 2.91 11.15
C GLY A 103 -2.58 2.29 11.33
N LEU A 104 -3.21 1.85 10.24
CA LEU A 104 -4.45 1.07 10.30
C LEU A 104 -4.24 -0.26 11.02
N LEU A 105 -3.19 -1.01 10.67
CA LEU A 105 -2.87 -2.32 11.25
C LEU A 105 -2.51 -2.24 12.75
N GLN A 106 -1.87 -1.16 13.18
CA GLN A 106 -1.60 -0.90 14.60
C GLN A 106 -2.88 -0.61 15.40
N ASN A 107 -3.91 -0.07 14.74
CA ASN A 107 -5.13 0.46 15.36
C ASN A 107 -6.40 -0.27 14.90
N VAL A 108 -6.30 -1.59 14.66
CA VAL A 108 -7.39 -2.35 14.02
C VAL A 108 -8.69 -2.33 14.81
N ALA A 109 -8.62 -2.50 16.13
CA ALA A 109 -9.79 -2.55 16.98
C ALA A 109 -10.50 -1.20 17.09
N SER A 110 -9.74 -0.10 17.22
CA SER A 110 -10.31 1.26 17.27
C SER A 110 -10.92 1.69 15.94
N ASN A 111 -10.51 1.06 14.83
CA ASN A 111 -11.09 1.25 13.51
C ASN A 111 -12.25 0.29 13.19
N GLY A 112 -12.67 -0.56 14.14
CA GLY A 112 -13.84 -1.43 14.00
C GLY A 112 -13.61 -2.79 13.35
N PHE A 113 -12.34 -3.17 13.12
CA PHE A 113 -11.97 -4.49 12.60
C PHE A 113 -11.94 -5.56 13.69
N ALA A 114 -12.13 -6.82 13.30
CA ALA A 114 -12.03 -7.95 14.21
C ALA A 114 -10.57 -8.20 14.63
N LYS A 115 -10.32 -8.28 15.94
CA LYS A 115 -8.99 -8.64 16.47
C LYS A 115 -8.64 -10.07 16.04
N GLY A 116 -7.42 -10.28 15.54
CA GLY A 116 -6.92 -11.60 15.15
C GLY A 116 -7.28 -12.07 13.73
N GLU A 117 -8.12 -11.33 13.00
CA GLU A 117 -8.50 -11.68 11.61
C GLU A 117 -7.99 -10.68 10.56
N VAL A 118 -7.22 -9.69 10.99
CA VAL A 118 -6.75 -8.58 10.14
C VAL A 118 -5.84 -9.01 8.99
N GLN A 119 -5.17 -10.15 9.10
CA GLN A 119 -4.34 -10.72 8.03
C GLN A 119 -5.07 -11.81 7.22
N LYS A 120 -6.35 -12.07 7.49
CA LYS A 120 -7.16 -12.96 6.66
C LYS A 120 -7.77 -12.19 5.50
N THR A 121 -7.99 -12.90 4.39
CA THR A 121 -8.75 -12.38 3.26
C THR A 121 -10.25 -12.64 3.46
N CYS A 122 -11.08 -11.68 3.05
CA CYS A 122 -12.53 -11.86 3.06
C CYS A 122 -13.00 -12.73 1.89
N CYS A 123 -12.54 -12.44 0.68
CA CYS A 123 -12.75 -13.23 -0.52
C CYS A 123 -11.53 -14.12 -0.76
N GLY A 124 -11.59 -15.35 -0.28
CA GLY A 124 -10.46 -16.23 -0.37
C GLY A 124 -10.79 -17.63 0.12
N ILE A 125 -9.93 -18.55 -0.29
CA ILE A 125 -9.94 -19.92 0.15
C ILE A 125 -8.50 -20.30 0.43
N GLY A 126 -8.22 -20.85 1.60
CA GLY A 126 -6.88 -21.32 1.93
C GLY A 126 -6.88 -22.01 3.28
N ASP A 127 -6.21 -23.14 3.36
CA ASP A 127 -5.99 -23.86 4.62
C ASP A 127 -4.73 -23.33 5.31
N ASN A 128 -4.70 -22.02 5.56
CA ASN A 128 -3.60 -21.33 6.23
C ASN A 128 -4.11 -20.15 7.06
N LYS A 129 -3.22 -19.55 7.85
CA LYS A 129 -3.55 -18.44 8.75
C LYS A 129 -4.12 -17.20 8.04
N TYR A 130 -3.94 -17.06 6.74
CA TYR A 130 -4.34 -15.89 5.96
C TYR A 130 -5.60 -16.10 5.11
N ASN A 131 -6.18 -17.32 5.11
CA ASN A 131 -7.28 -17.70 4.23
C ASN A 131 -7.00 -17.37 2.75
N PHE A 132 -5.78 -17.61 2.26
CA PHE A 132 -5.38 -17.24 0.90
C PHE A 132 -4.75 -18.41 0.14
N ASN A 133 -5.06 -18.54 -1.15
CA ASN A 133 -4.45 -19.54 -2.04
C ASN A 133 -4.14 -18.90 -3.39
N MET A 134 -2.85 -18.86 -3.74
CA MET A 134 -2.35 -18.27 -4.99
C MET A 134 -2.92 -18.91 -6.26
N THR A 135 -3.33 -20.18 -6.19
CA THR A 135 -3.87 -20.92 -7.34
C THR A 135 -5.39 -20.82 -7.46
N ARG A 136 -6.07 -20.33 -6.42
CA ARG A 136 -7.53 -20.18 -6.35
C ARG A 136 -7.89 -18.83 -5.74
N MET A 137 -7.66 -17.78 -6.52
CA MET A 137 -7.86 -16.39 -6.11
C MET A 137 -9.35 -16.01 -6.06
N CYS A 138 -9.65 -14.86 -5.45
CA CYS A 138 -10.98 -14.28 -5.47
C CYS A 138 -11.53 -14.19 -6.91
N GLY A 139 -12.77 -14.61 -7.12
CA GLY A 139 -13.41 -14.67 -8.44
C GLY A 139 -13.31 -16.02 -9.13
N ASN A 140 -12.41 -16.93 -8.70
CA ASN A 140 -12.43 -18.31 -9.16
C ASN A 140 -13.68 -19.05 -8.65
N ASN A 141 -14.17 -20.03 -9.42
CA ASN A 141 -15.32 -20.86 -9.03
C ASN A 141 -15.10 -21.51 -7.67
N GLY A 142 -16.10 -21.40 -6.78
CA GLY A 142 -16.09 -22.01 -5.46
C GLY A 142 -15.14 -21.33 -4.44
N VAL A 143 -14.69 -20.11 -4.69
CA VAL A 143 -14.01 -19.28 -3.69
C VAL A 143 -15.06 -18.45 -2.94
N PRO A 144 -15.22 -18.64 -1.62
CA PRO A 144 -16.26 -17.96 -0.86
C PRO A 144 -15.88 -16.51 -0.55
N VAL A 145 -16.89 -15.75 -0.16
CA VAL A 145 -16.75 -14.40 0.39
C VAL A 145 -17.21 -14.45 1.84
N CYS A 146 -16.48 -13.77 2.73
CA CYS A 146 -16.81 -13.66 4.14
C CYS A 146 -18.17 -12.96 4.35
N HIS A 147 -18.81 -13.20 5.50
CA HIS A 147 -20.14 -12.65 5.77
C HIS A 147 -20.16 -11.11 5.90
N ASP A 148 -19.16 -10.54 6.56
CA ASP A 148 -19.05 -9.09 6.81
C ASP A 148 -17.65 -8.57 6.42
N PRO A 149 -17.50 -8.03 5.20
CA PRO A 149 -16.24 -7.46 4.73
C PRO A 149 -15.75 -6.25 5.54
N SER A 150 -16.59 -5.59 6.33
CA SER A 150 -16.17 -4.46 7.16
C SER A 150 -15.27 -4.86 8.33
N LYS A 151 -15.25 -6.16 8.67
CA LYS A 151 -14.46 -6.70 9.80
C LYS A 151 -13.03 -7.08 9.44
N LEU A 152 -12.71 -7.18 8.15
CA LEU A 152 -11.39 -7.56 7.66
C LEU A 152 -10.71 -6.41 6.91
N VAL A 153 -9.39 -6.38 6.97
CA VAL A 153 -8.58 -5.37 6.26
C VAL A 153 -8.38 -5.77 4.81
N SER A 154 -8.05 -7.05 4.55
CA SER A 154 -7.82 -7.55 3.20
C SER A 154 -9.11 -8.07 2.56
N TRP A 155 -9.36 -7.64 1.33
CA TRP A 155 -10.43 -8.17 0.49
C TRP A 155 -10.01 -9.53 -0.09
N ASP A 156 -8.99 -9.58 -0.94
CA ASP A 156 -8.63 -10.76 -1.74
C ASP A 156 -7.19 -11.24 -1.55
N GLY A 157 -6.44 -10.63 -0.63
CA GLY A 157 -5.03 -10.91 -0.37
C GLY A 157 -4.04 -9.96 -1.03
N VAL A 158 -4.51 -9.11 -1.95
CA VAL A 158 -3.74 -8.03 -2.59
C VAL A 158 -4.36 -6.68 -2.27
N HIS A 159 -5.67 -6.57 -2.41
CA HIS A 159 -6.44 -5.36 -2.18
C HIS A 159 -7.07 -5.34 -0.79
N MET A 160 -7.38 -4.13 -0.31
CA MET A 160 -8.05 -3.93 0.96
C MET A 160 -9.57 -3.81 0.80
N THR A 161 -10.31 -4.01 1.88
CA THR A 161 -11.76 -3.84 1.89
C THR A 161 -12.14 -2.37 1.76
N GLN A 162 -13.38 -2.10 1.35
CA GLN A 162 -13.90 -0.73 1.29
C GLN A 162 -13.76 0.00 2.63
N HIS A 163 -13.97 -0.70 3.75
CA HIS A 163 -13.83 -0.11 5.09
C HIS A 163 -12.38 0.31 5.36
N ALA A 164 -11.42 -0.55 5.02
CA ALA A 164 -9.99 -0.23 5.16
C ALA A 164 -9.57 0.95 4.29
N TYR A 165 -9.95 0.97 3.01
CA TYR A 165 -9.70 2.14 2.16
C TYR A 165 -10.34 3.42 2.70
N ARG A 166 -11.56 3.36 3.26
CA ARG A 166 -12.22 4.52 3.86
C ARG A 166 -11.46 5.05 5.09
N VAL A 167 -10.94 4.17 5.95
CA VAL A 167 -10.12 4.56 7.11
C VAL A 167 -8.82 5.22 6.64
N MET A 168 -8.10 4.59 5.72
CA MET A 168 -6.83 5.14 5.19
C MET A 168 -7.05 6.48 4.48
N ALA A 169 -8.07 6.58 3.63
CA ALA A 169 -8.39 7.79 2.89
C ALA A 169 -8.69 8.98 3.82
N LYS A 170 -9.35 8.77 4.96
CA LYS A 170 -9.58 9.85 5.95
C LYS A 170 -8.27 10.44 6.50
N GLY A 171 -7.26 9.59 6.75
CA GLY A 171 -5.94 10.03 7.19
C GLY A 171 -5.18 10.75 6.08
N LEU A 172 -5.09 10.10 4.92
CA LEU A 172 -4.40 10.61 3.74
C LEU A 172 -4.98 11.94 3.24
N PHE A 173 -6.31 12.10 3.27
CA PHE A 173 -6.95 13.32 2.81
C PHE A 173 -6.49 14.55 3.59
N LYS A 174 -6.34 14.44 4.92
CA LYS A 174 -5.81 15.53 5.75
C LYS A 174 -4.37 15.87 5.38
N GLN A 175 -3.53 14.85 5.19
CA GLN A 175 -2.13 15.02 4.78
C GLN A 175 -2.04 15.70 3.41
N ILE A 176 -2.81 15.21 2.43
CA ILE A 176 -2.82 15.70 1.05
C ILE A 176 -3.28 17.16 1.00
N VAL A 177 -4.40 17.49 1.65
CA VAL A 177 -4.93 18.86 1.65
C VAL A 177 -3.92 19.83 2.28
N GLN A 178 -3.34 19.47 3.43
CA GLN A 178 -2.30 20.29 4.05
C GLN A 178 -1.07 20.45 3.15
N GLY A 179 -0.63 19.37 2.49
CA GLY A 179 0.50 19.39 1.57
C GLY A 179 0.28 20.32 0.38
N ILE A 180 -0.93 20.31 -0.20
CA ILE A 180 -1.30 21.22 -1.29
C ILE A 180 -1.33 22.66 -0.79
N SER A 181 -1.96 22.93 0.36
CA SER A 181 -2.05 24.28 0.93
C SER A 181 -0.72 24.91 1.29
N ASN A 182 0.32 24.10 1.54
CA ASN A 182 1.66 24.61 1.83
C ASN A 182 2.47 24.98 0.56
N GLN A 183 1.98 24.62 -0.62
CA GLN A 183 2.66 24.83 -1.91
C GLN A 183 1.97 25.86 -2.82
N VAL A 184 0.76 26.32 -2.44
CA VAL A 184 -0.05 27.28 -3.20
C VAL A 184 -0.23 28.55 -2.41
#